data_AF-A0A7J6AM67-F1
#
_entry.id   AF-A0A7J6AM67-F1
#
_cell.length_a   1.000
_cell.length_b   1.000
_cell.length_c   1.000
_cell.angle_alpha   90.00
_cell.angle_beta   90.00
_cell.angle_gamma   90.00
#
_symmetry.space_group_name_H-M   'P 1'
#
loop_
_entity.id
_entity.type
_entity.pdbx_description
1 polymer ?
#
loop_
_entity_poly.entity_id
_entity_poly.type
_entity_poly.pdbx_seq_one_letter_code
_entity_poly.pdbx_strand_id
1 'polypeptide(L)'
;MDVRRLKTKVTAGFKMRGLMLRPEASKYLVGVLESVSEVELEDVIERILDGVEKQPLSSSMIELSVAETAVQDCSQSCDETIDNVFNIIGAFDVPRFMYNTERKKFVPISMTNHPVPSVCGQARDKAELFRERYTILQQRIHRHELFTPPVIGVAADEGRNKFQLKTVEALLGSTAKLGEVIVLGMITQLKEGKFFLEDLTGSVQLNISKAISFYCY
;
A
#
# COMPACT_ATOMS: atom_id res chain seq x y z
N MET A 1 28.96 -21.66 12.74
CA MET A 1 28.68 -20.22 12.90
C MET A 1 28.34 -19.94 14.37
N ASP A 2 28.71 -18.80 14.95
CA ASP A 2 28.29 -18.47 16.33
C ASP A 2 26.78 -18.18 16.37
N VAL A 3 26.04 -19.00 17.12
CA VAL A 3 24.58 -18.93 17.31
C VAL A 3 24.14 -17.54 17.78
N ARG A 4 24.95 -16.83 18.59
CA ARG A 4 24.62 -15.47 19.05
C ARG A 4 24.69 -14.45 17.91
N ARG A 5 25.69 -14.59 17.04
CA ARG A 5 25.86 -13.73 15.86
C ARG A 5 24.73 -13.98 14.86
N LEU A 6 24.39 -15.25 14.63
CA LEU A 6 23.25 -15.65 13.80
C LEU A 6 21.93 -15.06 14.32
N LYS A 7 21.63 -15.25 15.61
CA LYS A 7 20.42 -14.69 16.23
C LYS A 7 20.32 -13.17 16.07
N THR A 8 21.45 -12.47 16.18
CA THR A 8 21.50 -11.02 16.00
C THR A 8 21.17 -10.63 14.56
N LYS A 9 21.75 -11.32 13.57
CA LYS A 9 21.46 -11.09 12.14
C LYS A 9 19.99 -11.33 11.81
N VAL A 10 19.44 -12.48 12.20
CA VAL A 10 18.02 -12.82 11.97
C VAL A 10 17.11 -11.76 12.61
N THR A 11 17.35 -11.41 13.87
CA THR A 11 16.54 -10.39 14.56
C THR A 11 16.65 -9.02 13.90
N ALA A 12 17.84 -8.64 13.42
CA ALA A 12 18.05 -7.38 12.73
C ALA A 12 17.28 -7.33 11.41
N GLY A 13 17.34 -8.38 10.58
CA GLY A 13 16.62 -8.45 9.31
C GLY A 13 15.11 -8.25 9.47
N PHE A 14 14.50 -8.97 10.43
CA PHE A 14 13.08 -8.79 10.74
C PHE A 14 12.75 -7.38 11.23
N LYS A 15 13.58 -6.80 12.10
CA LYS A 15 13.38 -5.42 12.58
C LYS A 15 13.49 -4.39 11.45
N MET A 16 14.39 -4.58 10.50
CA MET A 16 14.55 -3.69 9.34
C MET A 16 13.28 -3.68 8.46
N ARG A 17 12.54 -4.78 8.42
CA ARG A 17 11.22 -4.88 7.77
C ARG A 17 10.04 -4.48 8.67
N GLY A 18 10.29 -3.97 9.88
CA GLY A 18 9.27 -3.57 10.85
C GLY A 18 8.55 -4.73 11.53
N LEU A 19 9.16 -5.91 11.54
CA LEU A 19 8.63 -7.14 12.14
C LEU A 19 9.36 -7.49 13.44
N MET A 20 8.65 -8.15 14.37
CA MET A 20 9.19 -8.63 15.63
C MET A 20 8.93 -10.12 15.79
N LEU A 21 9.99 -10.91 15.98
CA LEU A 21 9.87 -12.35 16.20
C LEU A 21 9.46 -12.66 17.65
N ARG A 22 8.48 -13.53 17.83
CA ARG A 22 8.26 -14.17 19.14
C ARG A 22 9.44 -15.10 19.50
N PRO A 23 9.68 -15.37 20.80
CA PRO A 23 10.80 -16.21 21.24
C PRO A 23 10.88 -17.57 20.53
N GLU A 24 9.74 -18.25 20.38
CA GLU A 24 9.68 -19.57 19.73
C GLU A 24 10.01 -19.50 18.23
N ALA A 25 9.48 -18.49 17.52
CA ALA A 25 9.80 -18.26 16.11
C ALA A 25 11.29 -17.93 15.91
N SER A 26 11.86 -17.10 16.80
CA SER A 26 13.30 -16.79 16.76
C SER A 26 14.17 -18.03 17.00
N LYS A 27 13.80 -18.89 17.96
CA LYS A 27 14.51 -20.13 18.26
C LYS A 27 14.44 -21.09 17.07
N TYR A 28 13.27 -21.24 16.46
CA TYR A 28 13.07 -22.08 15.27
C TYR A 28 13.93 -21.61 14.09
N LEU A 29 13.85 -20.33 13.72
CA LEU A 29 14.61 -19.79 12.59
C LEU A 29 16.12 -19.90 12.79
N VAL A 30 16.62 -19.66 14.01
CA VAL A 30 18.04 -19.84 14.32
C VAL A 30 18.45 -21.31 14.16
N GLY A 31 17.61 -22.26 14.56
CA GLY A 31 17.88 -23.69 14.37
C GLY A 31 17.90 -24.11 12.89
N VAL A 32 16.97 -23.61 12.08
CA VAL A 32 16.92 -23.87 10.63
C VAL A 32 18.14 -23.28 9.91
N LEU A 33 18.52 -22.05 10.28
CA LEU A 33 19.61 -21.32 9.62
C LEU A 33 21.00 -21.69 10.13
N GLU A 34 21.11 -22.55 11.15
CA GLU A 34 22.41 -22.99 11.69
C GLU A 34 23.22 -23.81 10.68
N SER A 35 22.54 -24.61 9.84
CA SER A 35 23.16 -25.42 8.80
C SER A 35 23.42 -24.68 7.48
N VAL A 36 22.98 -23.42 7.36
CA VAL A 36 23.15 -22.60 6.16
C VAL A 36 24.55 -21.99 6.13
N SER A 37 25.17 -21.97 4.94
CA SER A 37 26.51 -21.40 4.76
C SER A 37 26.50 -19.89 5.03
N GLU A 38 27.62 -19.32 5.50
CA GLU A 38 27.69 -17.89 5.81
C GLU A 38 27.52 -17.00 4.56
N VAL A 39 27.85 -17.54 3.39
CA VAL A 39 27.73 -16.84 2.09
C VAL A 39 26.27 -16.72 1.67
N GLU A 40 25.46 -17.75 1.88
CA GLU A 40 24.05 -17.80 1.47
C GLU A 40 23.09 -17.27 2.54
N LEU A 41 23.58 -17.08 3.76
CA LEU A 41 22.75 -16.76 4.91
C LEU A 41 21.89 -15.50 4.71
N GLU A 42 22.47 -14.44 4.16
CA GLU A 42 21.76 -13.18 3.95
C GLU A 42 20.63 -13.36 2.91
N ASP A 43 20.92 -14.05 1.82
CA ASP A 43 19.94 -14.34 0.77
C ASP A 43 18.81 -15.25 1.27
N VAL A 44 19.14 -16.23 2.12
CA VAL A 44 18.13 -17.11 2.74
C VAL A 44 17.26 -16.33 3.72
N ILE A 45 17.83 -15.41 4.51
CA ILE A 45 17.08 -14.54 5.40
C ILE A 45 16.14 -13.63 4.61
N GLU A 46 16.59 -13.01 3.52
CA GLU A 46 15.75 -12.18 2.66
C GLU A 46 14.60 -13.00 2.04
N ARG A 47 14.87 -14.22 1.56
CA ARG A 47 13.82 -15.11 1.05
C ARG A 47 12.77 -15.46 2.10
N ILE A 48 13.20 -15.78 3.32
CA ILE A 48 12.28 -16.05 4.43
C ILE A 48 11.47 -14.80 4.78
N LEU A 49 12.10 -13.62 4.82
CA LEU A 49 11.42 -12.35 5.07
C LEU A 49 10.34 -12.07 4.01
N ASP A 50 10.65 -12.27 2.74
CA ASP A 50 9.69 -12.13 1.65
C ASP A 50 8.56 -13.16 1.76
N GLY A 51 8.87 -14.40 2.16
CA GLY A 51 7.87 -15.44 2.46
C GLY A 51 6.94 -15.06 3.61
N VAL A 52 7.47 -14.43 4.66
CA VAL A 52 6.66 -13.90 5.78
C VAL A 52 5.78 -12.74 5.32
N GLU A 53 6.30 -11.79 4.53
CA GLU A 53 5.55 -10.64 4.05
C GLU A 53 4.41 -11.00 3.08
N LYS A 54 4.51 -12.14 2.39
CA LYS A 54 3.46 -12.69 1.51
C LYS A 54 2.27 -13.28 2.26
N GLN A 55 2.41 -13.59 3.56
CA GLN A 55 1.36 -14.20 4.35
C GLN A 55 0.36 -13.15 4.91
N PRO A 56 -0.91 -13.52 5.17
CA PRO A 56 -1.92 -12.67 5.83
C PRO A 56 -1.58 -12.41 7.31
N LEU A 57 -0.64 -11.51 7.57
CA LEU A 57 -0.23 -11.16 8.92
C LEU A 57 -1.31 -10.34 9.65
N SER A 58 -1.74 -10.82 10.81
CA SER A 58 -2.65 -10.09 11.71
C SER A 58 -1.96 -9.01 12.53
N SER A 59 -0.64 -9.10 12.73
CA SER A 59 0.17 -8.12 13.44
C SER A 59 1.63 -8.14 12.98
N SER A 60 2.43 -7.15 13.40
CA SER A 60 3.88 -7.14 13.19
C SER A 60 4.64 -8.14 14.07
N MET A 61 3.95 -8.83 14.98
CA MET A 61 4.52 -9.86 15.84
C MET A 61 4.40 -11.23 15.16
N ILE A 62 5.52 -11.79 14.72
CA ILE A 62 5.59 -13.03 13.96
C ILE A 62 5.55 -14.24 14.89
N GLU A 63 4.52 -15.05 14.69
CA GLU A 63 4.29 -16.30 15.41
C GLU A 63 5.04 -17.47 14.75
N LEU A 64 5.18 -18.58 15.48
CA LEU A 64 5.92 -19.75 15.00
C LEU A 64 5.35 -20.30 13.68
N SER A 65 4.03 -20.42 13.59
CA SER A 65 3.34 -20.93 12.39
C SER A 65 3.65 -20.14 11.12
N VAL A 66 3.76 -18.81 11.25
CA VAL A 66 4.10 -17.91 10.13
C VAL A 66 5.54 -18.14 9.67
N ALA A 67 6.47 -18.30 10.63
CA ALA A 67 7.87 -18.56 10.34
C ALA A 67 8.09 -19.95 9.71
N GLU A 68 7.41 -20.99 10.20
CA GLU A 68 7.44 -22.34 9.64
C GLU A 68 6.95 -22.37 8.20
N THR A 69 5.81 -21.72 7.93
CA THR A 69 5.24 -21.62 6.57
C THR A 69 6.22 -20.93 5.62
N ALA A 70 6.83 -19.82 6.03
CA ALA A 70 7.78 -19.09 5.20
C ALA A 70 9.03 -19.92 4.85
N VAL A 71 9.55 -20.71 5.80
CA VAL A 71 10.70 -21.59 5.58
C VAL A 71 10.34 -22.71 4.60
N GLN A 72 9.13 -23.27 4.71
CA GLN A 72 8.66 -24.32 3.83
C GLN A 72 8.54 -23.83 2.38
N ASP A 73 7.95 -22.65 2.17
CA ASP A 73 7.81 -22.03 0.85
C ASP A 73 9.19 -21.72 0.22
N CYS A 74 10.16 -21.28 1.03
CA CYS A 74 11.53 -21.03 0.58
C CYS A 74 12.27 -22.28 0.11
N SER A 75 11.83 -23.46 0.55
CA SER A 75 12.43 -24.75 0.21
C SER A 75 11.83 -25.35 -1.07
N GLN A 76 10.62 -24.92 -1.45
CA GLN A 76 9.88 -25.41 -2.63
C GLN A 76 10.11 -24.56 -3.89
N SER A 77 10.61 -23.33 -3.75
CA SER A 77 10.67 -22.34 -4.84
C SER A 77 11.78 -22.57 -5.90
N CYS A 78 12.47 -23.71 -5.91
CA CYS A 78 13.58 -23.97 -6.85
C CYS A 78 13.15 -24.53 -8.21
N ASP A 79 11.88 -24.89 -8.42
CA ASP A 79 11.46 -25.70 -9.59
C ASP A 79 10.43 -25.03 -10.54
N GLU A 80 10.06 -23.76 -10.33
CA GLU A 80 8.96 -23.11 -11.08
C GLU A 80 9.39 -22.12 -12.19
N THR A 81 10.68 -22.00 -12.51
CA THR A 81 11.14 -21.10 -13.59
C THR A 81 11.04 -21.73 -14.98
N ILE A 82 9.93 -22.37 -15.31
CA ILE A 82 9.62 -22.74 -16.70
C ILE A 82 8.88 -21.55 -17.36
N ASP A 83 9.65 -20.80 -18.15
CA ASP A 83 9.30 -19.95 -19.30
C ASP A 83 7.81 -19.72 -19.64
N ASN A 84 7.14 -18.85 -18.89
CA ASN A 84 5.86 -18.26 -19.28
C ASN A 84 6.08 -17.06 -20.23
N VAL A 85 6.56 -17.30 -21.46
CA VAL A 85 6.95 -16.25 -22.42
C VAL A 85 5.76 -15.41 -22.92
N PHE A 86 4.55 -15.98 -22.94
CA PHE A 86 3.34 -15.28 -23.40
C PHE A 86 2.12 -15.76 -22.63
N ASN A 87 1.45 -14.84 -21.93
CA ASN A 87 0.26 -15.13 -21.12
C ASN A 87 -0.90 -14.23 -21.52
N ILE A 88 -2.09 -14.81 -21.65
CA ILE A 88 -3.34 -14.07 -21.75
C ILE A 88 -4.01 -14.16 -20.38
N ILE A 89 -4.24 -13.01 -19.76
CA ILE A 89 -4.91 -12.92 -18.45
C ILE A 89 -6.36 -12.50 -18.70
N GLY A 90 -7.31 -13.38 -18.40
CA GLY A 90 -8.73 -13.05 -18.48
C GLY A 90 -9.12 -11.98 -17.46
N ALA A 91 -10.19 -11.23 -17.73
CA ALA A 91 -10.63 -10.14 -16.85
C ALA A 91 -10.97 -10.61 -15.42
N PHE A 92 -11.42 -11.86 -15.25
CA PHE A 92 -11.70 -12.47 -13.95
C PHE A 92 -10.49 -13.16 -13.32
N ASP A 93 -9.41 -13.34 -14.07
CA ASP A 93 -8.14 -13.94 -13.61
C ASP A 93 -7.16 -12.87 -13.13
N VAL A 94 -7.47 -11.58 -13.33
CA VAL A 94 -6.65 -10.48 -12.84
C VAL A 94 -6.61 -10.54 -11.31
N PRO A 95 -5.43 -10.70 -10.70
CA PRO A 95 -5.32 -10.79 -9.25
C PRO A 95 -5.75 -9.45 -8.65
N ARG A 96 -6.70 -9.51 -7.71
CA ARG A 96 -7.26 -8.31 -7.08
C ARG A 96 -6.43 -7.88 -5.89
N PHE A 97 -5.95 -6.64 -5.96
CA PHE A 97 -5.21 -5.97 -4.89
C PHE A 97 -5.97 -4.76 -4.37
N MET A 98 -5.82 -4.50 -3.08
CA MET A 98 -6.37 -3.33 -2.39
C MET A 98 -5.24 -2.48 -1.85
N TYR A 99 -5.34 -1.15 -2.00
CA TYR A 99 -4.38 -0.25 -1.40
C TYR A 99 -4.65 -0.13 0.11
N ASN A 100 -3.69 -0.58 0.93
CA ASN A 100 -3.72 -0.36 2.37
C ASN A 100 -3.05 1.00 2.66
N THR A 101 -3.83 1.95 3.16
CA THR A 101 -3.38 3.32 3.46
C THR A 101 -2.38 3.38 4.61
N GLU A 102 -2.52 2.50 5.61
CA GLU A 102 -1.62 2.41 6.77
C GLU A 102 -0.25 1.87 6.37
N ARG A 103 -0.22 0.75 5.65
CA ARG A 103 1.00 0.11 5.15
C ARG A 103 1.58 0.82 3.93
N LYS A 104 0.80 1.72 3.30
CA LYS A 104 1.09 2.38 2.02
C LYS A 104 1.46 1.41 0.88
N LYS A 105 1.00 0.16 0.96
CA LYS A 105 1.29 -0.96 0.04
C LYS A 105 -0.02 -1.48 -0.57
N PHE A 106 0.07 -2.06 -1.77
CA PHE A 106 -1.00 -2.89 -2.30
C PHE A 106 -0.91 -4.28 -1.67
N VAL A 107 -2.02 -4.79 -1.16
CA VAL A 107 -2.11 -6.12 -0.57
C VAL A 107 -3.16 -6.96 -1.31
N PRO A 108 -2.95 -8.27 -1.50
CA PRO A 108 -3.95 -9.16 -2.06
C PRO A 108 -5.27 -9.05 -1.30
N ILE A 109 -6.40 -9.15 -2.00
CA ILE A 109 -7.73 -9.07 -1.36
C ILE A 109 -7.92 -10.13 -0.27
N SER A 110 -7.31 -11.31 -0.43
CA SER A 110 -7.31 -12.41 0.55
C SER A 110 -6.66 -12.05 1.89
N MET A 111 -5.81 -11.02 1.92
CA MET A 111 -5.17 -10.49 3.13
C MET A 111 -5.96 -9.33 3.76
N THR A 112 -7.20 -9.10 3.32
CA THR A 112 -8.05 -8.00 3.78
C THR A 112 -9.40 -8.51 4.27
N ASN A 113 -10.16 -7.65 4.94
CA ASN A 113 -11.54 -7.95 5.35
C ASN A 113 -12.59 -7.68 4.25
N HIS A 114 -12.16 -7.49 2.99
CA HIS A 114 -13.09 -7.27 1.89
C HIS A 114 -13.73 -8.58 1.43
N PRO A 115 -15.03 -8.58 1.08
CA PRO A 115 -15.69 -9.76 0.55
C PRO A 115 -15.12 -10.14 -0.82
N VAL A 116 -15.25 -11.42 -1.17
CA VAL A 116 -14.91 -11.92 -2.50
C VAL A 116 -15.81 -11.24 -3.54
N PRO A 117 -15.28 -10.74 -4.67
CA PRO A 117 -16.08 -10.08 -5.70
C PRO A 117 -17.15 -11.02 -6.27
N SER A 118 -18.33 -10.48 -6.52
CA SER A 118 -19.45 -11.18 -7.16
C SER A 118 -20.00 -10.33 -8.31
N VAL A 119 -20.53 -10.99 -9.35
CA VAL A 119 -21.23 -10.32 -10.47
C VAL A 119 -22.45 -9.54 -9.96
N CYS A 120 -23.14 -10.09 -8.96
CA CYS A 120 -24.27 -9.44 -8.29
C CYS A 120 -23.79 -8.81 -6.97
N GLY A 121 -23.11 -7.67 -7.07
CA GLY A 121 -22.61 -6.92 -5.92
C GLY A 121 -23.72 -6.29 -5.06
N GLN A 122 -23.36 -5.97 -3.83
CA GLN A 122 -24.16 -5.25 -2.86
C GLN A 122 -24.02 -3.73 -3.04
N ALA A 123 -24.91 -2.96 -2.39
CA ALA A 123 -24.81 -1.49 -2.38
C ALA A 123 -23.44 -0.99 -1.86
N ARG A 124 -22.84 -1.73 -0.91
CA ARG A 124 -21.49 -1.45 -0.41
C ARG A 124 -20.44 -1.54 -1.51
N ASP A 125 -20.50 -2.55 -2.37
CA ASP A 125 -19.51 -2.74 -3.44
C ASP A 125 -19.53 -1.58 -4.44
N LYS A 126 -20.71 -1.02 -4.71
CA LYS A 126 -20.86 0.20 -5.52
C LYS A 126 -20.20 1.41 -4.86
N ALA A 127 -20.33 1.57 -3.55
CA ALA A 127 -19.68 2.66 -2.84
C ALA A 127 -18.14 2.49 -2.81
N GLU A 128 -17.67 1.27 -2.54
CA GLU A 128 -16.23 0.96 -2.52
C GLU A 128 -15.57 1.19 -3.88
N LEU A 129 -16.25 0.96 -5.00
CA LEU A 129 -15.73 1.30 -6.34
C LEU A 129 -15.24 2.75 -6.44
N PHE A 130 -16.03 3.71 -5.93
CA PHE A 130 -15.65 5.12 -5.97
C PHE A 130 -14.58 5.47 -4.93
N ARG A 131 -14.64 4.84 -3.74
CA ARG A 131 -13.61 5.00 -2.71
C ARG A 131 -12.25 4.51 -3.18
N GLU A 132 -12.18 3.30 -3.75
CA GLU A 132 -10.96 2.72 -4.30
C GLU A 132 -10.35 3.62 -5.38
N ARG A 133 -11.17 4.10 -6.33
CA ARG A 133 -10.73 5.03 -7.38
C ARG A 133 -10.14 6.30 -6.81
N TYR A 134 -10.81 6.91 -5.84
CA TYR A 134 -10.31 8.10 -5.16
C TYR A 134 -9.00 7.81 -4.44
N THR A 135 -8.93 6.75 -3.65
CA THR A 135 -7.74 6.38 -2.85
C THR A 135 -6.52 6.12 -3.73
N ILE A 136 -6.67 5.45 -4.87
CA ILE A 136 -5.56 5.22 -5.82
C ILE A 136 -5.07 6.55 -6.41
N LEU A 137 -5.96 7.44 -6.82
CA LEU A 137 -5.56 8.75 -7.35
C LEU A 137 -4.91 9.62 -6.26
N GLN A 138 -5.47 9.61 -5.05
CA GLN A 138 -4.93 10.33 -3.90
C GLN A 138 -3.51 9.84 -3.57
N GLN A 139 -3.31 8.52 -3.51
CA GLN A 139 -2.04 7.84 -3.31
C GLN A 139 -0.98 8.26 -4.35
N ARG A 140 -1.38 8.41 -5.61
CA ARG A 140 -0.51 8.81 -6.72
C ARG A 140 -0.13 10.28 -6.62
N ILE A 141 -1.11 11.15 -6.36
CA ILE A 141 -0.89 12.59 -6.24
C ILE A 141 0.04 12.90 -5.06
N HIS A 142 -0.13 12.24 -3.90
CA HIS A 142 0.75 12.45 -2.74
C HIS A 142 2.22 12.06 -2.97
N ARG A 143 2.50 11.26 -4.00
CA ARG A 143 3.88 10.90 -4.40
C ARG A 143 4.42 11.80 -5.51
N HIS A 144 3.58 12.64 -6.12
CA HIS A 144 3.99 13.57 -7.15
C HIS A 144 4.84 14.68 -6.55
N GLU A 145 5.92 15.07 -7.24
CA GLU A 145 6.91 16.02 -6.71
C GLU A 145 6.31 17.36 -6.25
N LEU A 146 5.24 17.83 -6.88
CA LEU A 146 4.55 19.07 -6.52
C LEU A 146 3.75 18.97 -5.21
N PHE A 147 3.39 17.77 -4.78
CA PHE A 147 2.54 17.52 -3.60
C PHE A 147 3.27 16.77 -2.48
N THR A 148 4.45 16.20 -2.76
CA THR A 148 5.28 15.55 -1.74
C THR A 148 5.83 16.59 -0.77
N PRO A 149 5.58 16.46 0.55
CA PRO A 149 6.09 17.40 1.55
C PRO A 149 7.63 17.38 1.58
N PRO A 150 8.30 18.50 1.94
CA PRO A 150 9.74 18.56 2.03
C PRO A 150 10.28 17.54 3.05
N VAL A 151 11.38 16.87 2.70
CA VAL A 151 12.06 15.94 3.60
C VAL A 151 12.75 16.75 4.69
N ILE A 152 12.47 16.43 5.96
CA ILE A 152 13.10 17.07 7.12
C ILE A 152 14.62 16.88 7.03
N GLY A 153 15.38 17.98 7.00
CA GLY A 153 16.85 17.97 6.95
C GLY A 153 17.48 18.18 5.57
N VAL A 154 16.68 18.30 4.51
CA VAL A 154 17.14 18.76 3.19
C VAL A 154 16.83 20.25 3.08
N ALA A 155 17.79 21.07 2.59
CA ALA A 155 17.55 22.48 2.31
C ALA A 155 16.30 22.60 1.44
N ALA A 156 15.34 23.44 1.84
CA ALA A 156 14.16 23.69 1.04
C ALA A 156 14.61 24.17 -0.34
N ASP A 157 14.16 23.50 -1.40
CA ASP A 157 14.40 23.95 -2.77
C ASP A 157 13.61 25.27 -2.93
N GLU A 158 14.29 26.41 -2.74
CA GLU A 158 13.70 27.76 -2.59
C GLU A 158 12.95 28.26 -3.85
N GLY A 159 12.83 27.43 -4.90
CA GLY A 159 12.21 27.78 -6.18
C GLY A 159 10.98 26.97 -6.59
N ARG A 160 10.55 25.93 -5.85
CA ARG A 160 9.40 25.09 -6.26
C ARG A 160 8.21 25.24 -5.31
N ASN A 161 7.17 25.94 -5.77
CA ASN A 161 5.89 26.02 -5.06
C ASN A 161 5.31 24.61 -4.85
N LYS A 162 5.27 24.17 -3.60
CA LYS A 162 4.62 22.92 -3.20
C LYS A 162 3.14 23.18 -2.98
N PHE A 163 2.31 22.28 -3.49
CA PHE A 163 0.86 22.34 -3.33
C PHE A 163 0.42 21.41 -2.19
N GLN A 164 -0.54 21.88 -1.40
CA GLN A 164 -1.17 21.06 -0.36
C GLN A 164 -2.64 20.81 -0.72
N LEU A 165 -3.02 19.54 -0.77
CA LEU A 165 -4.41 19.15 -0.93
C LEU A 165 -5.18 19.45 0.36
N LYS A 166 -6.37 20.03 0.21
CA LYS A 166 -7.37 20.14 1.29
C LYS A 166 -8.52 19.17 1.01
N THR A 167 -9.14 18.66 2.07
CA THR A 167 -10.39 17.90 1.98
C THR A 167 -11.58 18.84 1.81
N VAL A 168 -12.68 18.31 1.29
CA VAL A 168 -13.95 19.06 1.18
C VAL A 168 -14.44 19.48 2.57
N GLU A 169 -14.36 18.60 3.56
CA GLU A 169 -14.69 18.91 4.96
C GLU A 169 -13.89 20.09 5.50
N ALA A 170 -12.59 20.19 5.20
CA ALA A 170 -11.77 21.32 5.63
C ALA A 170 -12.22 22.65 5.00
N LEU A 171 -12.81 22.62 3.80
CA LEU A 171 -13.44 23.80 3.20
C LEU A 171 -14.74 24.16 3.92
N LEU A 172 -15.61 23.18 4.15
CA LEU A 172 -16.93 23.37 4.76
C LEU A 172 -16.85 23.78 6.24
N GLY A 173 -15.80 23.35 6.95
CA GLY A 173 -15.54 23.75 8.34
C GLY A 173 -14.92 25.14 8.48
N SER A 174 -14.47 25.77 7.39
CA SER A 174 -13.90 27.12 7.45
C SER A 174 -14.98 28.19 7.42
N THR A 175 -14.93 29.11 8.37
CA THR A 175 -15.83 30.28 8.43
C THR A 175 -15.29 31.49 7.68
N ALA A 176 -14.03 31.45 7.24
CA ALA A 176 -13.37 32.52 6.50
C ALA A 176 -13.33 32.21 5.00
N LYS A 177 -13.26 33.26 4.17
CA LYS A 177 -13.01 33.10 2.74
C LYS A 177 -11.60 32.57 2.54
N LEU A 178 -11.50 31.29 2.18
CA LEU A 178 -10.25 30.67 1.80
C LEU A 178 -9.77 31.26 0.46
N GLY A 179 -8.47 31.53 0.36
CA GLY A 179 -7.82 32.00 -0.87
C GLY A 179 -7.64 30.85 -1.86
N GLU A 180 -6.42 30.69 -2.37
CA GLU A 180 -6.08 29.58 -3.25
C GLU A 180 -6.11 28.25 -2.49
N VAL A 181 -6.95 27.32 -2.98
CA VAL A 181 -7.09 25.97 -2.43
C VAL A 181 -7.08 24.96 -3.55
N ILE A 182 -6.44 23.83 -3.30
CA ILE A 182 -6.41 22.70 -4.24
C ILE A 182 -7.09 21.53 -3.56
N VAL A 183 -8.07 20.96 -4.24
CA VAL A 183 -8.85 19.82 -3.74
C VAL A 183 -8.84 18.74 -4.79
N LEU A 184 -8.57 17.51 -4.35
CA LEU A 184 -8.79 16.31 -5.14
C LEU A 184 -10.21 15.82 -4.87
N GLY A 185 -11.00 15.64 -5.93
CA GLY A 185 -12.35 15.09 -5.82
C GLY A 185 -12.90 14.60 -7.14
N MET A 186 -14.01 13.88 -7.07
CA MET A 186 -14.82 13.46 -8.20
C MET A 186 -15.82 14.55 -8.54
N ILE A 187 -15.90 14.95 -9.81
CA ILE A 187 -16.93 15.88 -10.28
C ILE A 187 -18.23 15.11 -10.45
N THR A 188 -19.31 15.60 -9.85
CA THR A 188 -20.66 15.03 -9.97
C THR A 188 -21.66 16.09 -10.42
N GLN A 189 -22.74 15.67 -11.07
CA GLN A 189 -23.86 16.54 -11.46
C GLN A 189 -25.15 15.95 -10.92
N LEU A 190 -25.53 16.38 -9.71
CA LEU A 190 -26.74 15.89 -9.03
C LEU A 190 -28.03 16.52 -9.59
N LYS A 191 -27.91 17.74 -10.13
CA LYS A 191 -28.99 18.48 -10.79
C LYS A 191 -28.44 19.11 -12.06
N GLU A 192 -29.28 19.24 -13.07
CA GLU A 192 -28.90 19.91 -14.32
C GLU A 192 -28.33 21.30 -14.05
N GLY A 193 -27.20 21.61 -14.70
CA GLY A 193 -26.46 22.85 -14.52
C GLY A 193 -25.77 23.06 -13.17
N LYS A 194 -25.89 22.13 -12.21
CA LYS A 194 -25.23 22.23 -10.88
C LYS A 194 -24.19 21.14 -10.70
N PHE A 195 -22.92 21.55 -10.75
CA PHE A 195 -21.78 20.69 -10.54
C PHE A 195 -21.36 20.68 -9.07
N PHE A 196 -20.86 19.54 -8.62
CA PHE A 196 -20.35 19.32 -7.28
C PHE A 196 -18.99 18.65 -7.36
N LEU A 197 -18.18 18.82 -6.32
CA LEU A 197 -16.95 18.10 -6.08
C LEU A 197 -17.13 17.24 -4.85
N GLU A 198 -16.88 15.95 -4.99
CA GLU A 198 -17.01 14.96 -3.92
C GLU A 198 -15.67 14.32 -3.58
N ASP A 199 -15.38 14.19 -2.29
CA ASP A 199 -14.30 13.35 -1.77
C ASP A 199 -14.82 12.40 -0.69
N LEU A 200 -13.93 11.74 0.06
CA LEU A 200 -14.33 10.82 1.13
C LEU A 200 -14.97 11.51 2.35
N THR A 201 -14.88 12.84 2.43
CA THR A 201 -15.28 13.66 3.58
C THR A 201 -16.57 14.45 3.32
N GLY A 202 -16.91 14.73 2.06
CA GLY A 202 -18.16 15.41 1.74
C GLY A 202 -18.32 15.82 0.28
N SER A 203 -19.28 16.71 0.05
CA SER A 203 -19.61 17.28 -1.26
C SER A 203 -19.73 18.80 -1.15
N VAL A 204 -19.19 19.52 -2.14
CA VAL A 204 -19.29 20.98 -2.24
C VAL A 204 -19.70 21.39 -3.65
N GLN A 205 -20.62 22.36 -3.76
CA GLN A 205 -21.04 22.86 -5.07
C GLN A 205 -19.92 23.66 -5.74
N LEU A 206 -19.68 23.38 -7.03
CA LEU A 206 -18.70 24.07 -7.84
C LEU A 206 -19.33 25.17 -8.70
N ASN A 207 -18.61 26.27 -8.85
CA ASN A 207 -18.85 27.25 -9.90
C ASN A 207 -17.71 27.14 -10.94
N ILE A 208 -18.00 26.48 -12.05
CA ILE A 208 -17.03 26.23 -13.14
C ILE A 208 -17.14 27.23 -14.30
N SER A 209 -17.88 28.34 -14.13
CA SER A 209 -18.11 29.33 -15.21
C SER A 209 -16.84 29.95 -15.79
N LYS A 210 -15.73 29.94 -15.03
CA LYS A 210 -14.41 30.46 -15.44
C LYS A 210 -13.33 29.37 -15.42
N ALA A 211 -13.72 28.10 -15.41
CA ALA A 211 -12.76 27.00 -15.39
C ALA A 211 -12.05 26.87 -16.75
N ILE A 212 -10.77 26.51 -16.71
CA ILE A 212 -9.98 26.14 -17.88
C ILE A 212 -9.54 24.68 -17.74
N SER A 213 -9.59 23.92 -18.83
CA SER A 213 -9.11 22.54 -18.87
C SER A 213 -7.68 22.49 -19.35
N PHE A 214 -6.83 21.76 -18.63
CA PHE A 214 -5.49 21.44 -19.09
C PHE A 214 -5.49 20.00 -19.59
N TYR A 215 -4.95 19.78 -20.79
CA TYR A 215 -4.74 18.44 -21.32
C TYR A 215 -3.40 17.90 -20.77
N CYS A 216 -3.43 16.74 -20.11
CA CYS A 216 -2.22 16.00 -19.79
C CYS A 216 -1.95 15.02 -20.94
N TYR A 217 -0.84 15.22 -21.66
CA TYR A 217 -0.30 14.28 -22.64
C TYR A 217 0.64 13.28 -21.95
#